data_AF-A0A550GQH2-F1
#
_entry.id   AF-A0A550GQH2-F1
#
_cell.length_a   1.000
_cell.length_b   1.000
_cell.length_c   1.000
_cell.angle_alpha   90.00
_cell.angle_beta   90.00
_cell.angle_gamma   90.00
#
_symmetry.space_group_name_H-M   'P 1'
#
loop_
_entity.id
_entity.type
_entity.pdbx_description
1 polymer ?
#
loop_
_entity_poly.entity_id
_entity_poly.type
_entity_poly.pdbx_seq_one_letter_code
_entity_poly.pdbx_strand_id
1 'polypeptide(L)'
;MVSLLVDLRLLKVIRPHIVAGGFLGYLVGALYGLSQGGGAPWSTLSLGYLIVLSMDLSTHFNNDYYDVEVDRSASFKPFGSVNLLIDDDGLRASALRAAVACSAISLTVAAAVVLKGSMWHLIVVVALFNALGWLYSAPPVRLHSRRLGEVTIAVGTGFCVPAVGYIVAQGGVDGGFMLFSLPLILYGFILSLSLQVPDYEVDRMMRKRTIVGLIGRR
;
A
#
# COMPACT_ATOMS: atom_id res chain seq x y z
N MET A 1 -15.25 -21.64 19.97
CA MET A 1 -15.37 -21.59 18.50
C MET A 1 -14.99 -20.19 18.04
N VAL A 2 -13.76 -20.00 17.53
CA VAL A 2 -13.39 -18.73 16.87
C VAL A 2 -14.12 -18.73 15.53
N SER A 3 -15.05 -17.79 15.34
CA SER A 3 -15.70 -17.60 14.04
C SER A 3 -14.62 -17.35 12.98
N LEU A 4 -14.55 -18.24 11.98
CA LEU A 4 -13.67 -18.13 10.81
C LEU A 4 -14.15 -17.04 9.83
N LEU A 5 -15.31 -16.43 10.09
CA LEU A 5 -15.88 -15.40 9.23
C LEU A 5 -15.19 -14.06 9.48
N VAL A 6 -14.76 -13.42 8.39
CA VAL A 6 -14.30 -12.04 8.40
C VAL A 6 -15.50 -11.15 8.75
N ASP A 7 -15.36 -10.35 9.81
CA ASP A 7 -16.44 -9.46 10.26
C ASP A 7 -16.66 -8.35 9.22
N LEU A 8 -17.90 -8.24 8.71
CA LEU A 8 -18.27 -7.23 7.69
C LEU A 8 -18.09 -5.79 8.17
N ARG A 9 -18.02 -5.54 9.48
CA ARG A 9 -17.71 -4.22 10.04
C ARG A 9 -16.33 -3.72 9.62
N LEU A 10 -15.42 -4.62 9.23
CA LEU A 10 -14.10 -4.26 8.68
C LEU A 10 -14.16 -3.45 7.39
N LEU A 11 -15.28 -3.47 6.66
CA LEU A 11 -15.45 -2.62 5.48
C LEU A 11 -15.30 -1.13 5.80
N LYS A 12 -15.58 -0.73 7.05
CA LYS A 12 -15.42 0.65 7.51
C LYS A 12 -13.94 1.07 7.73
N VAL A 13 -13.02 0.11 7.80
CA VAL A 13 -11.56 0.37 7.84
C VAL A 13 -11.04 0.80 6.46
N ILE A 14 -11.71 0.38 5.39
CA ILE A 14 -11.29 0.67 4.02
C ILE A 14 -11.41 2.17 3.75
N ARG A 15 -10.29 2.80 3.40
CA ARG A 15 -10.20 4.21 3.01
C ARG A 15 -10.45 4.34 1.50
N PRO A 16 -11.66 4.75 1.01
CA PRO A 16 -12.01 4.63 -0.41
C PRO A 16 -11.16 5.53 -1.31
N HIS A 17 -10.72 6.68 -0.80
CA HIS A 17 -9.84 7.60 -1.53
C HIS A 17 -8.44 7.01 -1.77
N ILE A 18 -7.93 6.17 -0.86
CA ILE A 18 -6.65 5.46 -1.06
C ILE A 18 -6.83 4.37 -2.12
N VAL A 19 -7.91 3.59 -2.04
CA VAL A 19 -8.25 2.58 -3.07
C VAL A 19 -8.35 3.22 -4.45
N ALA A 20 -9.01 4.37 -4.55
CA ALA A 20 -9.08 5.14 -5.80
C ALA A 20 -7.69 5.59 -6.29
N GLY A 21 -6.84 6.07 -5.39
CA GLY A 21 -5.44 6.41 -5.71
C GLY A 21 -4.64 5.21 -6.22
N GLY A 22 -4.78 4.04 -5.57
CA GLY A 22 -4.15 2.79 -6.00
C GLY A 22 -4.64 2.34 -7.38
N PHE A 23 -5.94 2.45 -7.66
CA PHE A 23 -6.50 2.18 -8.97
C PHE A 23 -5.94 3.11 -10.06
N LEU A 24 -5.87 4.42 -9.80
CA LEU A 24 -5.32 5.39 -10.75
C LEU A 24 -3.82 5.14 -10.98
N GLY A 25 -3.04 4.86 -9.94
CA GLY A 25 -1.62 4.51 -10.06
C GLY A 25 -1.41 3.24 -10.89
N TYR A 26 -2.24 2.22 -10.66
CA TYR A 26 -2.26 1.00 -11.46
C TYR A 26 -2.56 1.30 -12.94
N LEU A 27 -3.58 2.11 -13.21
CA LEU A 27 -3.97 2.50 -14.58
C LEU A 27 -2.85 3.26 -15.29
N VAL A 28 -2.14 4.17 -14.62
CA VAL A 28 -1.01 4.89 -15.22
C VAL A 28 0.04 3.91 -15.75
N GLY A 29 0.42 2.91 -14.94
CA GLY A 29 1.36 1.88 -15.36
C GLY A 29 0.82 1.00 -16.49
N ALA A 30 -0.43 0.54 -16.38
CA ALA A 30 -1.06 -0.31 -17.38
C ALA A 30 -1.21 0.39 -18.73
N LEU A 31 -1.69 1.64 -18.75
CA LEU A 31 -1.84 2.44 -19.95
C LEU A 31 -0.49 2.76 -20.59
N TYR A 32 0.53 3.05 -19.78
CA TYR A 32 1.88 3.22 -20.31
C TYR A 32 2.37 1.93 -20.96
N GLY A 33 2.21 0.76 -20.32
CA GLY A 33 2.54 -0.53 -20.91
C GLY A 33 1.83 -0.77 -22.23
N LEU A 34 0.51 -0.57 -22.30
CA LEU A 34 -0.25 -0.69 -23.55
C LEU A 34 0.25 0.28 -24.64
N SER A 35 0.64 1.50 -24.28
CA SER A 35 1.21 2.47 -25.24
C SER A 35 2.57 2.06 -25.81
N GLN A 36 3.31 1.21 -25.09
CA GLN A 36 4.59 0.66 -25.52
C GLN A 36 4.45 -0.63 -26.37
N GLY A 37 3.23 -0.94 -26.84
CA GLY A 37 2.94 -2.11 -27.68
C GLY A 37 2.43 -3.34 -26.92
N GLY A 38 2.10 -3.18 -25.63
CA GLY A 38 1.55 -4.25 -24.80
C GLY A 38 0.18 -4.71 -25.28
N GLY A 39 -0.08 -6.01 -25.16
CA GLY A 39 -1.27 -6.67 -25.72
C GLY A 39 -2.09 -7.46 -24.71
N ALA A 40 -2.05 -7.09 -23.43
CA ALA A 40 -2.69 -7.86 -22.38
C ALA A 40 -4.23 -7.87 -22.51
N PRO A 41 -4.89 -9.03 -22.42
CA PRO A 41 -6.35 -9.09 -22.44
C PRO A 41 -6.92 -8.46 -21.17
N TRP A 42 -8.16 -7.98 -21.26
CA TRP A 42 -8.90 -7.38 -20.13
C TRP A 42 -8.93 -8.28 -18.88
N SER A 43 -8.93 -9.60 -19.04
CA SER A 43 -8.86 -10.55 -17.92
C SER A 43 -7.55 -10.42 -17.13
N THR A 44 -6.41 -10.29 -17.81
CA THR A 44 -5.09 -10.10 -17.18
C THR A 44 -5.00 -8.73 -16.52
N LEU A 45 -5.55 -7.68 -17.15
CA LEU A 45 -5.61 -6.34 -16.55
C LEU A 45 -6.51 -6.32 -15.29
N SER A 46 -7.64 -7.02 -15.30
CA SER A 46 -8.49 -7.12 -14.11
C SER A 46 -7.81 -7.87 -12.97
N LEU A 47 -7.05 -8.93 -13.27
CA LEU A 47 -6.24 -9.64 -12.27
C LEU A 47 -5.09 -8.76 -11.75
N GLY A 48 -4.47 -7.95 -12.60
CA GLY A 48 -3.48 -6.95 -12.20
C GLY A 48 -4.03 -5.96 -11.18
N TYR A 49 -5.25 -5.45 -11.40
CA TYR A 49 -5.89 -4.59 -10.43
C TYR A 49 -6.28 -5.34 -9.14
N LEU A 50 -6.76 -6.58 -9.24
CA LEU A 50 -7.06 -7.40 -8.05
C LEU A 50 -5.82 -7.59 -7.17
N ILE A 51 -4.63 -7.74 -7.76
CA ILE A 51 -3.35 -7.78 -7.05
C ILE A 51 -3.15 -6.46 -6.28
N VAL A 52 -3.24 -5.31 -6.95
CA VAL A 52 -3.08 -3.98 -6.32
C VAL A 52 -4.11 -3.73 -5.23
N LEU A 53 -5.38 -4.04 -5.47
CA LEU A 53 -6.45 -3.91 -4.48
C LEU A 53 -6.15 -4.75 -3.24
N SER A 54 -5.72 -6.00 -3.43
CA SER A 54 -5.40 -6.88 -2.30
C SER A 54 -4.16 -6.41 -1.54
N MET A 55 -3.15 -5.90 -2.24
CA MET A 55 -1.98 -5.25 -1.63
C MET A 55 -2.40 -4.06 -0.76
N ASP A 56 -3.22 -3.16 -1.31
CA ASP A 56 -3.69 -1.95 -0.63
C ASP A 56 -4.53 -2.27 0.61
N LEU A 57 -5.52 -3.17 0.47
CA LEU A 57 -6.35 -3.63 1.58
C LEU A 57 -5.52 -4.29 2.69
N SER A 58 -4.48 -5.05 2.35
CA SER A 58 -3.57 -5.58 3.36
C SER A 58 -2.94 -4.48 4.21
N THR A 59 -2.47 -3.40 3.58
CA THR A 59 -1.88 -2.28 4.32
C THR A 59 -2.91 -1.53 5.17
N HIS A 60 -4.15 -1.39 4.71
CA HIS A 60 -5.22 -0.79 5.52
C HIS A 60 -5.43 -1.54 6.84
N PHE A 61 -5.66 -2.85 6.77
CA PHE A 61 -5.93 -3.65 7.95
C PHE A 61 -4.71 -3.81 8.85
N ASN A 62 -3.53 -3.98 8.25
CA ASN A 62 -2.29 -4.14 9.01
C ASN A 62 -1.89 -2.86 9.76
N ASN A 63 -2.01 -1.70 9.11
CA ASN A 63 -1.68 -0.42 9.74
C ASN A 63 -2.57 -0.19 10.95
N ASP A 64 -3.90 -0.30 10.79
CA ASP A 64 -4.84 -0.12 11.90
C ASP A 64 -4.58 -1.14 13.03
N TYR A 65 -4.19 -2.38 12.71
CA TYR A 65 -3.88 -3.41 13.72
C TYR A 65 -2.67 -3.07 14.60
N TYR A 66 -1.60 -2.55 14.01
CA TYR A 66 -0.36 -2.25 14.73
C TYR A 66 -0.33 -0.84 15.34
N ASP A 67 -1.12 0.08 14.79
CA ASP A 67 -1.10 1.49 15.20
C ASP A 67 -2.22 1.85 16.21
N VAL A 68 -3.00 0.87 16.71
CA VAL A 68 -4.08 1.08 17.72
C VAL A 68 -3.67 2.00 18.88
N GLU A 69 -2.51 1.75 19.50
CA GLU A 69 -2.02 2.54 20.63
C GLU A 69 -1.63 3.96 20.22
N VAL A 70 -1.08 4.11 19.02
CA VAL A 70 -0.68 5.42 18.47
C VAL A 70 -1.92 6.23 18.14
N ASP A 71 -2.89 5.61 17.48
CA ASP A 71 -4.11 6.26 17.02
C ASP A 71 -5.05 6.65 18.16
N ARG A 72 -5.03 5.93 19.29
CA ARG A 72 -5.76 6.32 20.51
C ARG A 72 -5.34 7.69 21.05
N SER A 73 -4.09 8.09 20.80
CA SER A 73 -3.54 9.38 21.23
C SER A 73 -3.57 10.45 20.14
N ALA A 74 -4.00 10.11 18.93
CA ALA A 74 -4.01 11.02 17.79
C ALA A 74 -5.20 11.99 17.84
N SER A 75 -4.96 13.24 17.46
CA SER A 75 -6.05 14.21 17.26
C SER A 75 -6.90 13.84 16.03
N PHE A 76 -8.17 14.27 16.03
CA PHE A 76 -9.06 14.11 14.87
C PHE A 76 -8.46 14.73 13.60
N LYS A 77 -8.61 14.06 12.46
CA LYS A 77 -8.11 14.51 11.15
C LYS A 77 -9.25 14.51 10.13
N PRO A 78 -9.46 15.59 9.36
CA PRO A 78 -10.53 15.66 8.35
C PRO A 78 -10.46 14.59 7.27
N PHE A 79 -9.23 14.16 6.91
CA PHE A 79 -8.94 13.13 5.90
C PHE A 79 -8.22 11.91 6.49
N GLY A 80 -8.06 11.85 7.81
CA GLY A 80 -7.49 10.68 8.47
C GLY A 80 -8.57 9.65 8.75
N SER A 81 -8.16 8.39 8.90
CA SER A 81 -9.07 7.35 9.36
C SER A 81 -9.28 7.40 10.87
N VAL A 82 -10.50 7.10 11.27
CA VAL A 82 -10.77 6.64 12.63
C VAL A 82 -10.38 5.17 12.70
N ASN A 83 -9.40 4.83 13.54
CA ASN A 83 -9.02 3.43 13.75
C ASN A 83 -10.10 2.75 14.59
N LEU A 84 -10.95 1.96 13.92
CA LEU A 84 -12.10 1.29 14.53
C LEU A 84 -11.71 0.18 15.50
N LEU A 85 -10.45 -0.26 15.47
CA LEU A 85 -9.96 -1.32 16.34
C LEU A 85 -9.66 -0.81 17.76
N ILE A 86 -9.69 0.50 17.99
CA ILE A 86 -9.50 1.11 19.32
C ILE A 86 -10.60 0.69 20.30
N ASP A 87 -11.84 0.58 19.80
CA ASP A 87 -13.06 0.35 20.58
C ASP A 87 -13.59 -1.09 20.50
N ASP A 88 -13.00 -1.94 19.65
CA ASP A 88 -13.45 -3.33 19.44
C ASP A 88 -12.26 -4.30 19.26
N ASP A 89 -11.79 -4.87 20.37
CA ASP A 89 -10.74 -5.89 20.39
C ASP A 89 -11.11 -7.15 19.58
N GLY A 90 -12.41 -7.44 19.41
CA GLY A 90 -12.90 -8.56 18.59
C GLY A 90 -12.61 -8.35 17.10
N LEU A 91 -12.61 -7.11 16.62
CA LEU A 91 -12.23 -6.77 15.25
C LEU A 91 -10.73 -6.87 15.02
N ARG A 92 -9.90 -6.72 16.05
CA ARG A 92 -8.45 -6.70 15.92
C ARG A 92 -7.90 -8.01 15.34
N ALA A 93 -8.36 -9.15 15.85
CA ALA A 93 -7.97 -10.45 15.31
C ALA A 93 -8.48 -10.67 13.87
N SER A 94 -9.67 -10.15 13.55
CA SER A 94 -10.25 -10.21 12.21
C SER A 94 -9.49 -9.34 11.21
N ALA A 95 -9.05 -8.14 11.61
CA ALA A 95 -8.23 -7.25 10.80
C ALA A 95 -6.89 -7.89 10.45
N LEU A 96 -6.20 -8.50 11.42
CA LEU A 96 -4.94 -9.21 11.14
C LEU A 96 -5.15 -10.37 10.15
N ARG A 97 -6.20 -11.18 10.35
CA ARG A 97 -6.53 -12.27 9.40
C ARG A 97 -6.84 -11.73 8.01
N ALA A 98 -7.59 -10.64 7.91
CA ALA A 98 -7.90 -10.00 6.65
C ALA A 98 -6.63 -9.46 5.97
N ALA A 99 -5.71 -8.84 6.72
CA ALA A 99 -4.43 -8.37 6.20
C ALA A 99 -3.61 -9.53 5.60
N VAL A 100 -3.43 -10.61 6.36
CA VAL A 100 -2.70 -11.81 5.91
C VAL A 100 -3.37 -12.43 4.68
N ALA A 101 -4.70 -12.57 4.70
CA ALA A 101 -5.45 -13.11 3.57
C ALA A 101 -5.28 -12.25 2.32
N CYS A 102 -5.36 -10.92 2.43
CA CYS A 102 -5.16 -10.00 1.32
C CYS A 102 -3.74 -10.08 0.75
N SER A 103 -2.71 -10.15 1.62
CA SER A 103 -1.33 -10.38 1.17
C SER A 103 -1.19 -11.72 0.44
N ALA A 104 -1.75 -12.81 1.00
CA ALA A 104 -1.71 -14.13 0.38
C ALA A 104 -2.44 -14.15 -0.98
N ILE A 105 -3.61 -13.50 -1.08
CA ILE A 105 -4.36 -13.35 -2.34
C ILE A 105 -3.49 -12.60 -3.36
N SER A 106 -2.88 -11.47 -2.99
CA SER A 106 -2.06 -10.70 -3.92
C SER A 106 -0.91 -11.52 -4.52
N LEU A 107 -0.20 -12.28 -3.69
CA LEU A 107 0.90 -13.15 -4.12
C LEU A 107 0.42 -14.34 -4.94
N THR A 108 -0.69 -14.95 -4.55
CA THR A 108 -1.26 -16.11 -5.26
C THR A 108 -1.75 -15.71 -6.65
N VAL A 109 -2.45 -14.57 -6.75
CA VAL A 109 -2.92 -14.04 -8.04
C VAL A 109 -1.73 -13.62 -8.90
N ALA A 110 -0.71 -12.97 -8.33
CA ALA A 110 0.52 -12.65 -9.05
C ALA A 110 1.22 -13.90 -9.60
N ALA A 111 1.36 -14.95 -8.80
CA ALA A 111 1.91 -16.23 -9.24
C ALA A 111 1.09 -16.84 -10.38
N ALA A 112 -0.24 -16.83 -10.27
CA ALA A 112 -1.13 -17.33 -11.32
C ALA A 112 -1.00 -16.54 -12.64
N VAL A 113 -0.81 -15.22 -12.57
CA VAL A 113 -0.58 -14.36 -13.75
C VAL A 113 0.78 -14.64 -14.39
N VAL A 114 1.83 -14.87 -13.58
CA VAL A 114 3.14 -15.29 -14.08
C VAL A 114 3.07 -16.66 -14.77
N LEU A 115 2.38 -17.64 -14.16
CA LEU A 115 2.20 -18.97 -14.76
C LEU A 115 1.41 -18.93 -16.08
N LYS A 116 0.64 -17.88 -16.34
CA LYS A 116 -0.06 -17.63 -17.61
C LYS A 116 0.77 -16.90 -18.66
N GLY A 117 2.05 -16.61 -18.39
CA GLY A 117 2.99 -16.04 -19.35
C GLY A 117 3.44 -14.61 -19.07
N SER A 118 3.07 -14.02 -17.93
CA SER A 118 3.68 -12.75 -17.49
C SER A 118 5.08 -12.99 -16.90
N MET A 119 5.86 -11.92 -16.70
CA MET A 119 7.23 -12.01 -16.19
C MET A 119 7.30 -12.16 -14.68
N TRP A 120 8.28 -12.94 -14.21
CA TRP A 120 8.55 -13.20 -12.79
C TRP A 120 8.76 -11.92 -11.94
N HIS A 121 9.18 -10.81 -12.57
CA HIS A 121 9.30 -9.49 -11.94
C HIS A 121 8.01 -9.08 -11.19
N LEU A 122 6.83 -9.52 -11.66
CA LEU A 122 5.56 -9.26 -10.99
C LEU A 122 5.56 -9.75 -9.54
N ILE A 123 6.02 -10.97 -9.30
CA ILE A 123 6.05 -11.57 -7.95
C ILE A 123 6.98 -10.77 -7.05
N VAL A 124 8.14 -10.33 -7.56
CA VAL A 124 9.10 -9.54 -6.79
C VAL A 124 8.54 -8.18 -6.41
N VAL A 125 7.88 -7.49 -7.35
CA VAL A 125 7.24 -6.19 -7.06
C VAL A 125 6.13 -6.34 -6.02
N VAL A 126 5.29 -7.37 -6.15
CA VAL A 126 4.19 -7.64 -5.20
C VAL A 126 4.74 -8.03 -3.83
N ALA A 127 5.78 -8.85 -3.77
CA ALA A 127 6.45 -9.22 -2.53
C ALA A 127 7.11 -8.01 -1.85
N LEU A 128 7.79 -7.15 -2.63
CA LEU A 128 8.41 -5.92 -2.14
C LEU A 128 7.35 -4.99 -1.53
N PHE A 129 6.25 -4.72 -2.22
CA PHE A 129 5.19 -3.87 -1.67
C PHE A 129 4.60 -4.44 -0.39
N ASN A 130 4.29 -5.75 -0.36
CA ASN A 130 3.78 -6.38 0.85
C ASN A 130 4.80 -6.26 2.00
N ALA A 131 6.08 -6.58 1.75
CA ALA A 131 7.13 -6.43 2.76
C ALA A 131 7.21 -5.00 3.29
N LEU A 132 7.21 -4.01 2.39
CA LEU A 132 7.21 -2.60 2.74
C LEU A 132 5.98 -2.22 3.58
N GLY A 133 4.77 -2.61 3.16
CA GLY A 133 3.53 -2.34 3.87
C GLY A 133 3.45 -2.99 5.25
N TRP A 134 3.95 -4.21 5.40
CA TRP A 134 4.01 -4.88 6.70
C TRP A 134 5.02 -4.22 7.63
N LEU A 135 6.25 -3.99 7.14
CA LEU A 135 7.33 -3.37 7.91
C LEU A 135 7.07 -1.89 8.24
N TYR A 136 6.14 -1.25 7.52
CA TYR A 136 5.74 0.13 7.74
C TYR A 136 5.24 0.35 9.18
N SER A 137 4.27 -0.46 9.64
CA SER A 137 3.67 -0.33 10.98
C SER A 137 4.05 -1.45 11.95
N ALA A 138 4.47 -2.64 11.47
CA ALA A 138 4.76 -3.77 12.37
C ALA A 138 6.04 -3.56 13.23
N PRO A 139 6.00 -3.86 14.54
CA PRO A 139 7.21 -3.98 15.35
C PRO A 139 8.02 -5.22 14.96
N PRO A 140 9.36 -5.21 15.18
CA PRO A 140 10.13 -4.13 15.78
C PRO A 140 10.54 -3.04 14.76
N VAL A 141 10.23 -3.19 13.47
CA VAL A 141 10.82 -2.35 12.41
C VAL A 141 10.18 -0.96 12.35
N ARG A 142 8.85 -0.86 12.29
CA ARG A 142 8.09 0.41 12.26
C ARG A 142 8.73 1.50 11.37
N LEU A 143 8.86 1.25 10.07
CA LEU A 143 9.53 2.18 9.14
C LEU A 143 8.95 3.59 9.20
N HIS A 144 7.63 3.72 9.41
CA HIS A 144 6.94 5.00 9.56
C HIS A 144 7.47 5.86 10.72
N SER A 145 8.12 5.23 11.70
CA SER A 145 8.71 5.91 12.87
C SER A 145 10.23 6.14 12.74
N ARG A 146 10.87 5.74 11.62
CA ARG A 146 12.35 5.65 11.48
C ARG A 146 12.94 6.32 10.23
N ARG A 147 12.38 7.43 9.75
CA ARG A 147 12.82 8.23 8.58
C ARG A 147 12.76 7.48 7.25
N LEU A 148 12.15 6.30 7.27
CA LEU A 148 12.01 5.42 6.12
C LEU A 148 10.55 5.34 5.67
N GLY A 149 9.62 5.98 6.37
CA GLY A 149 8.21 5.98 6.03
C GLY A 149 7.95 6.63 4.67
N GLU A 150 8.62 7.75 4.42
CA GLU A 150 8.53 8.53 3.19
C GLU A 150 9.06 7.74 2.00
N VAL A 151 10.23 7.10 2.17
CA VAL A 151 10.80 6.21 1.16
C VAL A 151 9.90 5.00 0.93
N THR A 152 9.28 4.47 1.99
CA THR A 152 8.38 3.32 1.91
C THR A 152 7.14 3.66 1.07
N ILE A 153 6.51 4.81 1.29
CA ILE A 153 5.37 5.27 0.50
C ILE A 153 5.79 5.62 -0.93
N ALA A 154 6.94 6.28 -1.10
CA ALA A 154 7.49 6.61 -2.42
C ALA A 154 7.71 5.36 -3.29
N VAL A 155 8.31 4.31 -2.73
CA VAL A 155 8.52 3.05 -3.44
C VAL A 155 7.22 2.27 -3.59
N GLY A 156 6.42 2.14 -2.53
CA GLY A 156 5.17 1.39 -2.58
C GLY A 156 4.18 1.96 -3.58
N THR A 157 3.78 3.22 -3.38
CA THR A 157 2.76 3.90 -4.20
C THR A 157 3.35 4.41 -5.52
N GLY A 158 4.56 4.96 -5.50
CA GLY A 158 5.17 5.59 -6.68
C GLY A 158 5.85 4.61 -7.64
N PHE A 159 6.32 3.45 -7.17
CA PHE A 159 6.95 2.44 -8.03
C PHE A 159 6.14 1.15 -8.12
N CYS A 160 5.87 0.46 -7.01
CA CYS A 160 5.32 -0.89 -7.06
C CYS A 160 3.91 -0.93 -7.65
N VAL A 161 3.01 -0.01 -7.25
CA VAL A 161 1.64 0.06 -7.78
C VAL A 161 1.61 0.25 -9.31
N PRO A 162 2.25 1.28 -9.90
CA PRO A 162 2.30 1.40 -11.35
C PRO A 162 3.10 0.27 -12.01
N ALA A 163 4.12 -0.29 -11.35
CA ALA A 163 4.87 -1.41 -11.90
C ALA A 163 4.01 -2.66 -12.08
N VAL A 164 3.08 -2.96 -11.17
CA VAL A 164 2.11 -4.06 -11.37
C VAL A 164 1.32 -3.83 -12.65
N GLY A 165 0.76 -2.64 -12.86
CA GLY A 165 0.03 -2.28 -14.08
C GLY A 165 0.87 -2.43 -15.34
N TYR A 166 2.08 -1.90 -15.32
CA TYR A 166 2.99 -1.97 -16.46
C TYR A 166 3.38 -3.41 -16.80
N ILE A 167 3.76 -4.22 -15.80
CA ILE A 167 4.18 -5.61 -16.00
C ILE A 167 3.03 -6.46 -16.55
N VAL A 168 1.81 -6.29 -16.05
CA VAL A 168 0.68 -7.06 -16.58
C VAL A 168 0.29 -6.65 -18.00
N ALA A 169 0.53 -5.40 -18.39
CA ALA A 169 0.21 -4.86 -19.72
C ALA A 169 1.27 -5.17 -20.78
N GLN A 170 2.55 -4.95 -20.46
CA GLN A 170 3.69 -5.05 -21.37
C GLN A 170 4.46 -6.37 -21.23
N GLY A 171 4.26 -7.10 -20.13
CA GLY A 171 4.93 -8.36 -19.88
C GLY A 171 6.37 -8.19 -19.37
N GLY A 172 6.68 -7.18 -18.56
CA GLY A 172 8.01 -7.03 -17.94
C GLY A 172 8.28 -5.61 -17.44
N VAL A 173 9.40 -5.40 -16.74
CA VAL A 173 9.95 -4.06 -16.47
C VAL A 173 11.16 -3.86 -17.36
N ASP A 174 11.26 -2.71 -18.02
CA ASP A 174 12.40 -2.33 -18.84
C ASP A 174 12.97 -0.96 -18.40
N GLY A 175 14.04 -0.51 -19.07
CA GLY A 175 14.67 0.78 -18.78
C GLY A 175 13.73 1.97 -19.04
N GLY A 176 12.78 1.84 -19.97
CA GLY A 176 11.79 2.87 -20.26
C GLY A 176 10.85 3.08 -19.08
N PHE A 177 10.31 2.00 -18.50
CA PHE A 177 9.52 2.07 -17.29
C PHE A 177 10.31 2.57 -16.09
N MET A 178 11.57 2.15 -15.91
CA MET A 178 12.40 2.65 -14.82
C MET A 178 12.51 4.18 -14.86
N LEU A 179 12.77 4.75 -16.05
CA LEU A 179 12.82 6.20 -16.23
C LEU A 179 11.44 6.86 -16.01
N PHE A 180 10.38 6.27 -16.55
CA PHE A 180 9.00 6.75 -16.38
C PHE A 180 8.53 6.73 -14.91
N SER A 181 9.03 5.79 -14.11
CA SER A 181 8.66 5.64 -12.71
C SER A 181 9.30 6.70 -11.79
N LEU A 182 10.39 7.35 -12.20
CA LEU A 182 11.07 8.38 -11.40
C LEU A 182 10.15 9.52 -10.94
N PRO A 183 9.40 10.20 -11.82
CA PRO A 183 8.45 11.23 -11.39
C PRO A 183 7.33 10.68 -10.49
N LEU A 184 6.94 9.41 -10.65
CA LEU A 184 5.92 8.78 -9.82
C LEU A 184 6.44 8.46 -8.41
N ILE A 185 7.70 8.05 -8.29
CA ILE A 185 8.40 7.89 -7.00
C ILE A 185 8.51 9.23 -6.28
N LEU A 186 8.89 10.30 -7.00
CA LEU A 186 8.94 11.65 -6.44
C LEU A 186 7.54 12.12 -6.00
N TYR A 187 6.51 11.84 -6.77
CA TYR A 187 5.13 12.08 -6.37
C TYR A 187 4.77 11.34 -5.08
N GLY A 188 5.10 10.04 -4.97
CA GLY A 188 4.85 9.26 -3.76
C GLY A 188 5.60 9.81 -2.53
N PHE A 189 6.82 10.32 -2.73
CA PHE A 189 7.58 11.00 -1.69
C PHE A 189 6.89 12.29 -1.22
N ILE A 190 6.47 13.14 -2.16
CA ILE A 190 5.74 14.40 -1.86
C ILE A 190 4.39 14.12 -1.20
N LEU A 191 3.68 13.08 -1.66
CA LEU A 191 2.44 12.61 -1.04
C LEU A 191 2.69 12.23 0.42
N SER A 192 3.75 11.48 0.71
CA SER A 192 4.09 11.12 2.09
C SER A 192 4.37 12.34 2.96
N LEU A 193 5.09 13.33 2.44
CA LEU A 193 5.34 14.57 3.20
C LEU A 193 4.03 15.31 3.49
N SER A 194 3.14 15.40 2.49
CA SER A 194 1.82 16.02 2.63
C SER A 194 0.96 15.34 3.70
N LEU A 195 1.08 14.01 3.84
CA LEU A 195 0.38 13.24 4.88
C LEU A 195 0.97 13.48 6.28
N GLN A 196 2.28 13.70 6.39
CA GLN A 196 2.97 13.84 7.68
C GLN A 196 3.04 15.28 8.21
N VAL A 197 2.97 16.30 7.35
CA VAL A 197 2.98 17.72 7.76
C VAL A 197 1.88 18.07 8.78
N PRO A 198 0.61 17.62 8.59
CA PRO A 198 -0.44 17.79 9.58
C PRO A 198 -0.09 17.12 10.93
N ASP A 199 0.58 15.96 10.86
CA ASP A 199 0.87 15.08 12.00
C ASP A 199 2.10 15.48 12.80
N TYR A 200 2.83 16.52 12.38
CA TYR A 200 4.10 16.94 12.97
C TYR A 200 4.11 16.96 14.52
N GLU A 201 3.11 17.56 15.17
CA GLU A 201 3.08 17.64 16.63
C GLU A 201 2.84 16.28 17.29
N VAL A 202 1.92 15.46 16.74
CA VAL A 202 1.62 14.12 17.25
C VAL A 202 2.83 13.20 17.06
N ASP A 203 3.44 13.22 15.89
CA ASP A 203 4.63 12.43 15.58
C ASP A 203 5.80 12.81 16.49
N ARG A 204 5.94 14.09 16.83
CA ARG A 204 6.95 14.58 17.79
C ARG A 204 6.66 14.11 19.21
N MET A 205 5.42 14.18 19.68
CA MET A 205 5.01 13.65 20.99
C MET A 205 5.29 12.14 21.09
N MET A 206 5.01 11.40 20.02
CA MET A 206 5.23 9.95 19.92
C MET A 206 6.69 9.57 19.61
N ARG A 207 7.60 10.56 19.59
CA ARG A 207 9.04 10.38 19.31
C ARG A 207 9.33 9.66 17.98
N LYS A 208 8.44 9.81 16.99
CA LYS A 208 8.70 9.34 15.63
C LYS A 208 9.81 10.18 15.02
N ARG A 209 10.69 9.52 14.28
CA ARG A 209 11.76 10.18 13.54
C ARG A 209 11.29 10.30 12.09
N THR A 210 10.50 11.31 11.74
CA THR A 210 10.12 11.58 10.34
C THR A 210 11.04 12.64 9.73
N ILE A 211 11.05 12.76 8.40
CA ILE A 211 11.73 13.84 7.67
C ILE A 211 11.08 15.18 8.04
N VAL A 212 9.75 15.25 8.07
CA VAL A 212 9.02 16.45 8.52
C VAL A 212 9.45 16.84 9.95
N GLY A 213 9.64 15.86 10.84
CA GLY A 213 10.18 16.08 12.18
C GLY A 213 11.59 16.67 12.22
N LEU A 214 12.41 16.43 11.18
CA LEU A 214 13.76 16.97 11.03
C LEU A 214 13.77 18.38 10.42
N ILE A 215 12.99 18.61 9.36
CA ILE A 215 13.03 19.86 8.58
C ILE A 215 12.05 20.92 9.09
N GLY A 216 11.05 20.51 9.87
CA GLY A 216 9.95 21.38 10.32
C GLY A 216 8.86 21.55 9.27
N ARG A 217 7.81 22.32 9.59
CA ARG A 217 6.65 22.58 8.71
C ARG A 217 6.91 23.59 7.57
N ARG A 218 8.15 23.72 7.09
CA ARG A 218 8.55 24.76 6.13
C ARG A 218 8.64 24.24 4.70
#